data_AF-X0UZ35-F1
#
_entry.id   AF-X0UZ35-F1
#
_cell.length_a   1.000
_cell.length_b   1.000
_cell.length_c   1.000
_cell.angle_alpha   90.00
_cell.angle_beta   90.00
_cell.angle_gamma   90.00
#
_symmetry.space_group_name_H-M   'P 1'
#
loop_
_entity.id
_entity.type
_entity.pdbx_description
1 polymer ?
#
loop_
_entity_poly.entity_id
_entity_poly.type
_entity_poly.pdbx_seq_one_letter_code
_entity_poly.pdbx_strand_id
1 'polypeptide(L)'
;MKTKIDPNYIAALEKAIVEKYGKDAVQDFRNEWAETKEKEYLNQLKEMRVKRDRLSSHREEIKVGDVTITKRQSRQKENRTCPVCKTYSFSRRDDLYMNRFKGCYNCYTDFIEHREEAWKNGDRPTQEYIDYATRRRK
;
A
#
# COMPACT_ATOMS: atom_id res chain seq x y z
N MET A 1 9.61 -28.09 38.80
CA MET A 1 9.62 -29.57 38.68
C MET A 1 8.87 -29.94 37.40
N LYS A 2 9.53 -30.57 36.42
CA LYS A 2 8.80 -31.14 35.27
C LYS A 2 8.02 -32.35 35.79
N THR A 3 6.70 -32.27 35.86
CA THR A 3 5.85 -33.44 36.12
C THR A 3 6.15 -34.46 35.04
N LYS A 4 6.64 -35.65 35.43
CA LYS A 4 6.88 -36.74 34.49
C LYS A 4 5.54 -37.13 33.89
N ILE A 5 5.34 -36.80 32.62
CA ILE A 5 4.14 -37.18 31.89
C ILE A 5 4.21 -38.70 31.69
N ASP A 6 3.13 -39.39 31.99
CA ASP A 6 3.03 -40.85 31.84
C ASP A 6 3.26 -41.25 30.36
N PRO A 7 4.27 -42.10 30.06
CA PRO A 7 4.52 -42.58 28.71
C PRO A 7 3.30 -43.26 28.06
N ASN A 8 2.44 -43.92 28.84
CA ASN A 8 1.24 -44.58 28.33
C ASN A 8 0.21 -43.58 27.81
N TYR A 9 0.09 -42.43 28.49
CA TYR A 9 -0.82 -41.36 28.07
C TYR A 9 -0.34 -40.71 26.76
N ILE A 10 0.98 -40.52 26.60
CA ILE A 10 1.57 -39.96 25.38
C ILE A 10 1.30 -40.88 24.19
N ALA A 11 1.53 -42.19 24.33
CA ALA A 11 1.27 -43.15 23.26
C ALA A 11 -0.22 -43.22 22.87
N ALA A 12 -1.13 -43.15 23.85
CA ALA A 12 -2.57 -43.11 23.59
C ALA A 12 -2.98 -41.83 22.84
N LEU A 13 -2.38 -40.69 23.19
CA LEU A 13 -2.61 -39.41 22.52
C LEU A 13 -2.07 -39.41 21.08
N GLU A 14 -0.85 -39.89 20.87
CA GLU A 14 -0.25 -40.05 19.53
C GLU A 14 -1.13 -40.93 18.65
N LYS A 15 -1.62 -42.07 19.16
CA LYS A 15 -2.55 -42.94 18.42
C LYS A 15 -3.84 -42.21 18.03
N ALA A 16 -4.44 -41.46 18.95
CA ALA A 16 -5.64 -40.69 18.67
C ALA A 16 -5.41 -39.56 17.65
N ILE A 17 -4.21 -38.95 17.64
CA ILE A 17 -3.83 -37.94 16.64
C ILE A 17 -3.62 -38.59 15.27
N VAL A 18 -2.97 -39.77 15.21
CA VAL A 18 -2.82 -40.52 13.95
C VAL A 18 -4.18 -40.90 13.36
N GLU A 19 -5.11 -41.37 14.19
CA GLU A 19 -6.46 -41.75 13.75
C GLU A 19 -7.27 -40.56 13.20
N LYS A 20 -7.08 -39.35 13.74
CA LYS A 20 -7.82 -38.15 13.32
C LYS A 20 -7.16 -37.35 12.18
N TYR A 21 -5.83 -37.26 12.19
CA TYR A 21 -5.07 -36.31 11.36
C TYR A 21 -3.99 -36.97 10.49
N GLY A 22 -3.80 -38.29 10.61
CA GLY A 22 -2.79 -39.03 9.85
C GLY A 22 -1.43 -39.09 10.53
N LYS A 23 -0.53 -39.90 9.95
CA LYS A 23 0.81 -40.18 10.53
C LYS A 23 1.72 -38.96 10.50
N ASP A 24 1.57 -38.12 9.48
CA ASP A 24 2.36 -36.90 9.27
C ASP A 24 2.18 -35.89 10.43
N ALA A 25 1.02 -35.91 11.11
CA ALA A 25 0.72 -35.01 12.23
C ALA A 25 1.44 -35.38 13.54
N VAL A 26 1.89 -36.63 13.68
CA VAL A 26 2.62 -37.13 14.86
C VAL A 26 4.13 -37.18 14.60
N GLN A 27 4.53 -37.25 13.34
CA GLN A 27 5.93 -37.34 12.97
C GLN A 27 6.70 -36.06 13.34
N ASP A 28 7.89 -36.24 13.93
CA ASP A 28 8.81 -35.11 14.16
C ASP A 28 9.29 -34.57 12.80
N PHE A 29 9.03 -33.29 12.54
CA PHE A 29 9.44 -32.60 11.32
C PHE A 29 10.94 -32.66 11.08
N ARG A 30 11.75 -32.87 12.14
CA ARG A 30 13.20 -33.05 12.05
C ARG A 30 13.59 -34.32 11.29
N ASN A 31 12.79 -35.36 11.35
CA ASN A 31 13.07 -36.62 10.64
C ASN A 31 13.05 -36.43 9.11
N GLU A 32 12.26 -35.48 8.62
CA GLU A 32 12.19 -35.17 7.18
C GLU A 32 13.14 -34.04 6.75
N TRP A 33 13.95 -33.51 7.68
CA TRP A 33 14.82 -32.39 7.42
C TRP A 33 16.11 -32.85 6.73
N ALA A 34 16.00 -33.05 5.41
CA ALA A 34 17.13 -33.39 4.55
C ALA A 34 17.96 -32.15 4.17
N GLU A 35 19.20 -32.38 3.71
CA GLU A 35 20.12 -31.31 3.28
C GLU A 35 19.56 -30.41 2.17
N THR A 36 18.66 -30.94 1.33
CA THR A 36 17.94 -30.17 0.30
C THR A 36 17.01 -29.13 0.91
N LYS A 37 16.21 -29.51 1.91
CA LYS A 37 15.30 -28.59 2.63
C LYS A 37 16.08 -27.53 3.41
N GLU A 38 17.23 -27.87 3.98
CA GLU A 38 18.13 -26.91 4.63
C GLU A 38 18.63 -25.85 3.63
N LYS A 39 19.08 -26.28 2.44
CA LYS A 39 19.52 -25.36 1.39
C LYS A 39 18.39 -24.43 0.93
N GLU A 40 17.19 -24.97 0.74
CA GLU A 40 16.00 -24.19 0.41
C GLU A 40 15.67 -23.16 1.50
N TYR A 41 15.70 -23.57 2.76
CA TYR A 41 15.44 -22.70 3.89
C TYR A 41 16.46 -21.55 3.98
N LEU A 42 17.75 -21.85 3.81
CA LEU A 42 18.79 -20.83 3.77
C LEU A 42 18.60 -19.84 2.60
N ASN A 43 18.13 -20.33 1.45
CA ASN A 43 17.78 -19.46 0.32
C ASN A 43 16.58 -18.57 0.65
N GLN A 44 15.52 -19.11 1.27
CA GLN A 44 14.37 -18.32 1.73
C GLN A 44 14.79 -17.22 2.71
N LEU A 45 15.71 -17.52 3.64
CA LEU A 45 16.25 -16.51 4.57
C LEU A 45 16.99 -15.39 3.85
N LYS A 46 17.80 -15.72 2.83
CA LYS A 46 18.48 -14.72 1.98
C LYS A 46 17.48 -13.86 1.23
N GLU A 47 16.48 -14.45 0.60
CA GLU A 47 15.44 -13.71 -0.12
C GLU A 47 14.65 -12.78 0.80
N MET A 48 14.31 -13.26 2.00
CA MET A 48 13.60 -12.46 3.01
C MET A 48 14.41 -11.24 3.42
N ARG A 49 15.74 -11.37 3.53
CA ARG A 49 16.63 -10.24 3.80
C ARG A 49 16.58 -9.22 2.66
N VAL A 50 16.77 -9.67 1.41
CA VAL A 50 16.72 -8.80 0.23
C VAL A 50 15.38 -8.07 0.10
N LYS A 51 14.25 -8.76 0.34
CA LYS A 51 12.91 -8.16 0.33
C LYS A 51 12.77 -7.08 1.41
N ARG A 52 13.29 -7.32 2.62
CA ARG A 52 13.28 -6.35 3.73
C ARG A 52 14.11 -5.12 3.39
N ASP A 53 15.30 -5.30 2.83
CA ASP A 53 16.21 -4.20 2.47
C ASP A 53 15.57 -3.30 1.40
N ARG A 54 14.97 -3.90 0.36
CA ARG A 54 14.20 -3.17 -0.66
C ARG A 54 13.01 -2.40 -0.07
N LEU A 55 12.33 -2.96 0.93
CA LEU A 55 11.21 -2.26 1.58
C LEU A 55 11.71 -1.07 2.43
N SER A 56 12.89 -1.21 3.04
CA SER A 56 13.53 -0.14 3.81
C SER A 56 13.99 1.01 2.93
N SER A 57 14.54 0.74 1.75
CA SER A 57 15.01 1.78 0.82
C SER A 57 13.89 2.69 0.29
N HIS A 58 12.63 2.24 0.35
CA HIS A 58 11.46 3.02 -0.07
C HIS A 58 10.78 3.76 1.09
N ARG A 59 11.50 4.05 2.18
CA ARG A 59 10.98 4.87 3.27
C ARG A 59 11.50 6.30 3.12
N GLU A 60 10.58 7.25 3.20
CA GLU A 60 10.86 8.68 3.29
C GLU A 60 10.79 9.12 4.74
N GLU A 61 11.82 9.83 5.19
CA GLU A 61 11.85 10.48 6.51
C GLU A 61 11.39 11.92 6.37
N ILE A 62 10.33 12.28 7.08
CA ILE A 62 9.78 13.62 7.10
C ILE A 62 9.94 14.18 8.52
N LYS A 63 10.70 15.27 8.65
CA LYS A 63 10.82 16.01 9.91
C LYS A 63 9.64 16.97 10.04
N VAL A 64 8.80 16.77 11.05
CA VAL A 64 7.68 17.66 11.39
C VAL A 64 7.97 18.23 12.78
N GLY A 65 8.56 19.42 12.83
CA GLY A 65 9.08 20.01 14.07
C GLY A 65 10.21 19.15 14.66
N ASP A 66 10.03 18.72 15.91
CA ASP A 66 11.01 17.90 16.65
C ASP A 66 10.81 16.39 16.46
N VAL A 67 9.79 15.96 15.72
CA VAL A 67 9.46 14.54 15.51
C VAL A 67 9.83 14.11 14.08
N THR A 68 10.55 13.00 13.98
CA THR A 68 10.88 12.35 12.70
C THR A 68 9.87 11.24 12.42
N ILE A 69 9.07 11.41 11.37
CA ILE A 69 8.08 10.42 10.93
C ILE A 69 8.63 9.68 9.71
N THR A 70 8.69 8.36 9.78
CA THR A 70 9.04 7.52 8.62
C THR A 70 7.76 7.07 7.91
N LYS A 71 7.65 7.38 6.62
CA LYS A 71 6.51 6.99 5.79
C LYS A 71 6.99 6.17 4.60
N ARG A 72 6.15 5.25 4.13
CA ARG A 72 6.39 4.58 2.85
C ARG A 72 6.25 5.58 1.71
N GLN A 73 7.22 5.60 0.79
CA GLN A 73 7.17 6.39 -0.45
C GLN A 73 5.88 6.11 -1.20
N SER A 74 5.01 7.11 -1.25
CA SER A 74 3.81 7.06 -2.09
C SER A 74 4.19 7.44 -3.52
N ARG A 75 3.77 6.64 -4.51
CA ARG A 75 3.92 7.00 -5.93
C ARG A 75 3.03 8.19 -6.33
N GLN A 76 1.98 8.48 -5.56
CA GLN A 76 1.06 9.58 -5.81
C GLN A 76 1.34 10.72 -4.83
N LYS A 77 1.72 11.89 -5.35
CA LYS A 77 1.85 13.12 -4.56
C LYS A 77 0.46 13.59 -4.13
N GLU A 78 0.33 13.93 -2.86
CA GLU A 78 -0.93 14.12 -2.12
C GLU A 78 -1.71 15.40 -2.45
N ASN A 79 -1.28 16.15 -3.47
CA ASN A 79 -1.92 17.40 -3.86
C ASN A 79 -3.15 17.13 -4.75
N ARG A 80 -4.22 16.64 -4.12
CA ARG A 80 -5.57 16.53 -4.71
C ARG A 80 -6.32 17.86 -4.77
N THR A 81 -5.69 18.95 -4.38
CA THR A 81 -6.27 20.29 -4.48
C THR A 81 -6.21 20.77 -5.93
N CYS A 82 -7.37 21.14 -6.49
CA CYS A 82 -7.42 21.71 -7.83
C CYS A 82 -6.64 23.03 -7.88
N PRO A 83 -5.70 23.23 -8.82
CA PRO A 83 -4.93 24.47 -8.88
C PRO A 83 -5.76 25.69 -9.34
N VAL A 84 -6.92 25.47 -9.96
CA VAL A 84 -7.80 26.54 -10.46
C VAL A 84 -8.72 27.06 -9.35
N CYS A 85 -9.59 26.21 -8.81
CA CYS A 85 -10.59 26.62 -7.81
C CYS A 85 -10.19 26.32 -6.36
N LYS A 86 -8.96 25.79 -6.13
CA LYS A 86 -8.44 25.41 -4.80
C LYS A 86 -9.34 24.45 -3.99
N THR A 87 -10.31 23.83 -4.66
CA THR A 87 -11.22 22.86 -4.05
C THR A 87 -10.53 21.49 -4.01
N TYR A 88 -10.67 20.77 -2.90
CA TYR A 88 -10.13 19.43 -2.76
C TYR A 88 -10.97 18.42 -3.56
N SER A 89 -10.30 17.65 -4.42
CA SER A 89 -10.90 16.65 -5.29
C SER A 89 -11.11 15.32 -4.56
N PHE A 90 -12.35 14.98 -4.21
CA PHE A 90 -12.70 13.66 -3.66
C PHE A 90 -13.21 12.66 -4.71
N SER A 91 -13.58 13.11 -5.92
CA SER A 91 -14.28 12.25 -6.87
C SER A 91 -13.33 11.54 -7.84
N ARG A 92 -13.66 10.30 -8.24
CA ARG A 92 -12.95 9.56 -9.30
C ARG A 92 -13.05 10.27 -10.66
N ARG A 93 -14.11 11.05 -10.87
CA ARG A 93 -14.31 11.83 -12.09
C ARG A 93 -13.22 12.88 -12.23
N ASP A 94 -12.91 13.57 -11.13
CA ASP A 94 -11.87 14.59 -11.09
C ASP A 94 -10.46 14.01 -11.35
N ASP A 95 -10.18 12.78 -10.93
CA ASP A 95 -8.86 12.14 -11.13
C ASP A 95 -8.45 12.11 -12.63
N LEU A 96 -9.40 11.85 -13.54
CA LEU A 96 -9.13 11.84 -14.99
C LEU A 96 -8.67 13.22 -15.49
N TYR A 97 -9.39 14.28 -15.09
CA TYR A 97 -9.11 15.64 -15.53
C TYR A 97 -7.91 16.26 -14.81
N MET A 98 -7.68 15.90 -13.55
CA MET A 98 -6.50 16.30 -12.79
C MET A 98 -5.21 15.72 -13.39
N ASN A 99 -5.26 14.48 -13.88
CA ASN A 99 -4.13 13.86 -14.56
C ASN A 99 -3.85 14.49 -15.93
N ARG A 100 -4.88 14.70 -16.75
CA ARG A 100 -4.73 15.18 -18.13
C ARG A 100 -4.58 16.70 -18.28
N PHE A 101 -5.40 17.47 -17.55
CA PHE A 101 -5.54 18.91 -17.75
C PHE A 101 -5.18 19.76 -16.52
N LYS A 102 -4.76 19.12 -15.41
CA LYS A 102 -4.42 19.79 -14.15
C LYS A 102 -5.60 20.64 -13.61
N GLY A 103 -6.83 20.14 -13.72
CA GLY A 103 -8.02 20.80 -13.18
C GLY A 103 -9.06 19.77 -12.74
N CYS A 104 -9.98 20.15 -11.84
CA CYS A 104 -11.13 19.30 -11.50
C CYS A 104 -12.13 19.26 -12.66
N TYR A 105 -13.08 18.34 -12.61
CA TYR A 105 -14.10 18.18 -13.64
C TYR A 105 -14.90 19.47 -13.87
N ASN A 106 -15.31 20.16 -12.80
CA ASN A 106 -16.09 21.40 -12.93
C ASN A 106 -15.28 22.52 -13.61
N CYS A 107 -13.99 22.64 -13.28
CA CYS A 107 -13.11 23.59 -13.97
C CYS A 107 -12.85 23.17 -15.41
N TYR A 108 -12.82 21.87 -15.70
CA TYR A 108 -12.77 21.40 -17.08
C TYR A 108 -13.98 21.88 -17.86
N THR A 109 -15.20 21.62 -17.39
CA THR A 109 -16.43 22.04 -18.06
C THR A 109 -16.55 23.56 -18.25
N ASP A 110 -16.23 24.36 -17.24
CA ASP A 110 -16.45 25.82 -17.36
C ASP A 110 -15.31 26.56 -18.10
N PHE A 111 -14.07 26.05 -18.03
CA PHE A 111 -12.90 26.79 -18.49
C PHE A 111 -12.14 26.13 -19.64
N ILE A 112 -12.08 24.80 -19.65
CA ILE A 112 -11.20 24.02 -20.55
C ILE A 112 -11.98 23.45 -21.73
N GLU A 113 -13.24 23.08 -21.51
CA GLU A 113 -14.14 22.57 -22.54
C GLU A 113 -14.21 23.58 -23.69
N HIS A 114 -13.94 23.10 -24.90
CA HIS A 114 -13.82 23.90 -26.14
C HIS A 114 -12.64 24.89 -26.21
N ARG A 115 -11.72 24.91 -25.24
CA ARG A 115 -10.50 25.76 -25.21
C ARG A 115 -9.24 24.99 -24.87
N GLU A 116 -9.18 23.70 -25.24
CA GLU A 116 -8.08 22.81 -24.83
C GLU A 116 -6.70 23.26 -25.36
N GLU A 117 -6.63 23.83 -26.56
CA GLU A 117 -5.38 24.32 -27.16
C GLU A 117 -4.85 25.56 -26.42
N ALA A 118 -5.71 26.53 -26.14
CA ALA A 118 -5.37 27.69 -25.33
C ALA A 118 -4.92 27.27 -23.91
N TRP A 119 -5.60 26.27 -23.33
CA TRP A 119 -5.23 25.74 -22.02
C TRP A 119 -3.85 25.08 -22.03
N LYS A 120 -3.50 24.34 -23.10
CA LYS A 120 -2.16 23.79 -23.31
C LYS A 120 -1.10 24.87 -23.49
N ASN A 121 -1.44 25.97 -24.16
CA ASN A 121 -0.55 27.12 -24.37
C ASN A 121 -0.33 27.96 -23.10
N GLY A 122 -1.12 27.72 -22.05
CA GLY A 122 -0.94 28.36 -20.75
C GLY A 122 -1.96 29.45 -20.44
N ASP A 123 -2.96 29.68 -21.29
CA ASP A 123 -4.01 30.66 -21.01
C ASP A 123 -4.84 30.23 -19.81
N ARG A 124 -4.94 31.12 -18.80
CA ARG A 124 -5.69 30.88 -17.57
C ARG A 124 -6.75 31.97 -17.37
N PRO A 125 -7.92 31.64 -16.83
CA PRO A 125 -8.97 32.63 -16.59
C PRO A 125 -8.58 33.59 -15.45
N THR A 126 -9.12 34.81 -15.49
CA THR A 126 -8.95 35.81 -14.43
C THR A 126 -9.54 35.33 -13.10
N GLN A 127 -8.93 35.74 -11.98
CA GLN A 127 -9.37 35.34 -10.63
C GLN A 127 -10.85 35.67 -10.36
N GLU A 128 -11.33 36.82 -10.81
CA GLU A 128 -12.74 37.23 -10.65
C GLU A 128 -13.72 36.25 -11.32
N TYR A 129 -13.36 35.77 -12.52
CA TYR A 129 -14.17 34.81 -13.26
C TYR A 129 -14.16 33.43 -12.60
N ILE A 130 -13.02 33.02 -12.04
CA ILE A 130 -12.92 31.79 -11.24
C ILE A 130 -13.83 31.89 -10.02
N ASP A 131 -13.79 33.01 -9.29
CA ASP A 131 -14.60 33.20 -8.09
C ASP A 131 -16.10 33.22 -8.40
N TYR A 132 -16.50 33.87 -9.49
CA TYR A 132 -17.89 33.86 -9.97
C TYR A 132 -18.37 32.44 -10.29
N ALA A 133 -17.61 31.68 -11.09
CA ALA A 133 -17.96 30.31 -11.43
C ALA A 133 -18.00 29.41 -10.17
N THR A 134 -17.09 29.62 -9.22
CA THR A 134 -17.04 28.83 -7.99
C THR A 134 -18.24 29.13 -7.07
N ARG A 135 -18.71 30.38 -7.03
CA ARG A 135 -19.96 30.74 -6.33
C ARG A 135 -21.19 30.11 -6.97
N ARG A 136 -21.26 30.04 -8.31
CA ARG A 136 -22.38 29.42 -9.03
C ARG A 136 -22.51 27.92 -8.77
N ARG A 137 -21.42 27.23 -8.44
CA ARG A 137 -21.37 25.78 -8.22
C ARG A 137 -21.72 25.35 -6.78
N LYS A 138 -21.84 26.29 -5.85
CA LYS A 138 -22.30 26.04 -4.48
C LYS A 138 -23.82 26.01 -4.42
#